data_AF-A0A966XBY2-F1
#
_entry.id   AF-A0A966XBY2-F1
#
_cell.length_a   1.000
_cell.length_b   1.000
_cell.length_c   1.000
_cell.angle_alpha   90.00
_cell.angle_beta   90.00
_cell.angle_gamma   90.00
#
_symmetry.space_group_name_H-M   'P 1'
#
loop_
_entity.id
_entity.type
_entity.pdbx_description
1 polymer ?
#
loop_
_entity_poly.entity_id
_entity_poly.type
_entity_poly.pdbx_seq_one_letter_code
_entity_poly.pdbx_strand_id
1 'polypeptide(L)' 'MVKQGYHHGNLRQALVESAIKLIEARGPTGFSLSEAAKQAGVTPAAVYRHFEGR' A
#
# COMPACT_ATOMS: atom_id res chain seq x y z
N MET A 1 -8.99 6.23 -15.85
CA MET A 1 -8.18 6.44 -14.63
C MET A 1 -7.06 5.40 -14.61
N VAL A 2 -5.85 5.80 -15.00
CA VAL A 2 -4.71 4.88 -15.09
C VAL A 2 -4.31 4.51 -13.66
N LYS A 3 -4.48 3.24 -13.27
CA LYS A 3 -3.91 2.74 -12.01
C LYS A 3 -2.40 2.85 -12.15
N GLN A 4 -1.80 3.85 -11.50
CA GLN A 4 -0.36 3.89 -11.26
C GLN A 4 -0.05 2.80 -10.22
N GLY A 5 -0.22 1.55 -10.63
CA GLY A 5 0.01 0.37 -9.82
C GLY A 5 1.49 0.07 -9.83
N TYR A 6 2.04 -0.08 -8.62
CA TYR A 6 3.34 -0.65 -8.33
C TYR A 6 4.50 -0.17 -9.21
N HIS A 7 5.16 0.90 -8.80
CA HIS A 7 6.49 1.26 -9.33
C HIS A 7 7.44 0.08 -9.10
N HIS A 8 7.83 -0.58 -10.19
CA HIS A 8 8.56 -1.84 -10.17
C HIS A 8 9.89 -1.71 -9.41
N GLY A 9 9.89 -2.06 -8.11
CA GLY A 9 11.10 -2.11 -7.29
C GLY A 9 10.97 -1.65 -5.84
N ASN A 10 9.99 -0.82 -5.48
CA ASN A 10 9.90 -0.25 -4.12
C ASN A 10 8.52 -0.41 -3.48
N LEU A 11 8.21 -1.63 -3.02
CA LEU A 11 6.96 -1.93 -2.30
C LEU A 11 6.77 -1.07 -1.04
N ARG A 12 7.85 -0.78 -0.30
CA ARG A 12 7.77 0.07 0.90
C ARG A 12 7.24 1.46 0.53
N GLN A 13 7.82 2.10 -0.49
CA GLN A 13 7.39 3.42 -0.94
C GLN A 13 5.96 3.39 -1.46
N ALA A 14 5.59 2.40 -2.27
CA ALA A 14 4.24 2.27 -2.80
C ALA A 14 3.17 2.12 -1.69
N LEU A 15 3.49 1.40 -0.61
CA LEU A 15 2.61 1.28 0.57
C LEU A 15 2.49 2.60 1.34
N VAL A 16 3.60 3.32 1.54
CA VAL A 16 3.60 4.63 2.22
C VAL A 16 2.77 5.65 1.43
N GLU A 17 2.98 5.76 0.12
CA GLU A 17 2.22 6.68 -0.74
C GLU A 17 0.71 6.34 -0.75
N SER A 18 0.38 5.04 -0.74
CA SER A 18 -1.02 4.59 -0.68
C SER A 18 -1.65 4.88 0.67
N ALA A 19 -0.92 4.67 1.77
CA ALA A 19 -1.38 4.99 3.12
C ALA A 19 -1.61 6.50 3.30
N ILE A 20 -0.72 7.35 2.79
CA ILE A 20 -0.89 8.82 2.83
C ILE A 20 -2.21 9.22 2.16
N LYS A 21 -2.48 8.70 0.94
CA LYS A 21 -3.74 8.97 0.23
C LYS A 21 -4.98 8.52 1.01
N LEU A 22 -4.90 7.40 1.73
CA LEU A 22 -6.00 6.92 2.56
C LEU A 22 -6.20 7.79 3.81
N ILE A 23 -5.12 8.22 4.44
CA ILE A 23 -5.14 9.12 5.60
C ILE A 23 -5.73 10.48 5.22
N GLU A 24 -5.33 11.05 4.08
CA GLU A 24 -5.89 12.30 3.57
C GLU A 24 -7.41 12.20 3.33
N ALA A 25 -7.88 11.05 2.83
CA ALA A 25 -9.29 10.85 2.51
C ALA A 25 -10.17 10.50 3.71
N ARG A 26 -9.64 9.81 4.73
CA ARG A 26 -10.44 9.16 5.78
C ARG A 26 -9.95 9.43 7.20
N GLY A 27 -8.88 10.19 7.36
CA GLY A 27 -8.21 10.42 8.63
C GLY A 27 -7.25 9.28 9.04
N PRO A 28 -6.42 9.51 10.07
CA PRO A 28 -5.35 8.59 10.46
C PRO A 28 -5.82 7.23 10.97
N THR A 29 -7.08 7.12 11.42
CA THR A 29 -7.69 5.87 11.89
C THR A 29 -8.58 5.20 10.84
N GLY A 30 -8.76 5.82 9.67
CA GLY A 30 -9.73 5.43 8.65
C GLY A 30 -9.22 4.44 7.59
N PHE A 31 -8.11 3.74 7.85
CA PHE A 31 -7.52 2.82 6.89
C PHE A 31 -6.87 1.61 7.54
N SER A 32 -6.69 0.56 6.74
CA SER A 32 -5.97 -0.66 7.11
C SER A 32 -4.79 -0.93 6.16
N LEU A 33 -3.83 -1.74 6.62
CA LEU A 33 -2.71 -2.19 5.78
C LEU A 33 -3.20 -2.94 4.53
N SER A 34 -4.28 -3.72 4.65
CA SER A 34 -4.88 -4.46 3.54
C SER A 34 -5.45 -3.53 2.46
N GLU A 35 -5.98 -2.37 2.84
CA GLU A 35 -6.45 -1.36 1.88
C GLU A 35 -5.28 -0.65 1.20
N ALA A 36 -4.25 -0.27 1.97
CA ALA A 36 -3.02 0.30 1.41
C ALA A 36 -2.37 -0.66 0.40
N ALA A 37 -2.34 -1.97 0.69
CA ALA A 37 -1.85 -3.00 -0.23
C ALA A 37 -2.67 -3.05 -1.54
N LYS A 38 -4.00 -3.12 -1.43
CA LYS A 38 -4.91 -3.11 -2.59
C LYS A 38 -4.73 -1.87 -3.44
N GLN A 39 -4.60 -0.70 -2.81
CA GLN A 39 -4.40 0.58 -3.49
C GLN A 39 -3.03 0.68 -4.16
N ALA A 40 -1.98 0.10 -3.55
CA ALA A 40 -0.65 -0.04 -4.13
C ALA A 40 -0.58 -1.07 -5.28
N GLY A 41 -1.68 -1.79 -5.56
CA GLY A 41 -1.76 -2.78 -6.63
C GLY A 41 -1.15 -4.14 -6.27
N VAL A 42 -1.00 -4.44 -4.98
CA VAL A 42 -0.47 -5.72 -4.49
C VAL A 42 -1.45 -6.43 -3.57
N THR A 43 -1.26 -7.74 -3.38
CA THR A 43 -2.07 -8.50 -2.43
C THR A 43 -1.55 -8.30 -1.01
N PRO A 44 -2.41 -8.32 0.03
CA PRO A 44 -1.95 -8.29 1.42
C PRO A 44 -0.96 -9.41 1.74
N ALA A 45 -1.18 -10.63 1.21
CA ALA A 45 -0.26 -11.74 1.38
C ALA A 45 1.15 -11.47 0.81
N ALA A 46 1.25 -10.76 -0.33
CA ALA A 46 2.54 -10.36 -0.89
C ALA A 46 3.28 -9.36 0.01
N VAL A 47 2.55 -8.49 0.72
CA VAL A 47 3.13 -7.57 1.72
C VAL A 47 3.74 -8.36 2.87
N TYR A 48 2.97 -9.27 3.48
CA TYR A 48 3.48 -10.09 4.59
C TYR A 48 4.74 -10.86 4.20
N ARG A 49 4.72 -11.56 3.05
CA ARG A 49 5.89 -12.29 2.54
C ARG A 49 7.10 -11.42 2.24
N HIS A 50 6.90 -10.17 1.80
CA HIS A 50 8.00 -9.26 1.47
C HIS A 50 8.74 -8.75 2.72
N PHE A 51 8.06 -8.67 3.86
CA PHE A 51 8.61 -8.17 5.11
C PHE A 51 8.91 -9.26 6.15
N GLU A 52 8.51 -10.51 5.92
CA GLU A 52 8.74 -11.67 6.82
C GLU A 52 10.22 -11.96 7.12
N GLY A 53 11.16 -11.47 6.30
CA GLY A 53 12.60 -11.67 6.47
C GLY A 53 13.44 -10.39 6.40
N ARG A 54 12.90 -9.24 6.83
CA ARG A 54 13.58 -7.93 6.77
C ARG A 54 13.69 -7.24 8.12
#